data_AF-A0A8W8IKQ7-F1
#
_entry.id   AF-A0A8W8IKQ7-F1
#
_cell.length_a   1.000
_cell.length_b   1.000
_cell.length_c   1.000
_cell.angle_alpha   90.00
_cell.angle_beta   90.00
_cell.angle_gamma   90.00
#
_symmetry.space_group_name_H-M   'P 1'
#
loop_
_entity.id
_entity.type
_entity.pdbx_description
1 polymer ?
#
loop_
_entity_poly.entity_id
_entity_poly.type
_entity_poly.pdbx_seq_one_letter_code
_entity_poly.pdbx_strand_id
1 'polypeptide(L)'
;VLFFPCSGHRIERSTSCAQKYQVIPNHSACLQKTAIATDSGISDEDKNVIVSKHNEYRSVVNPPAVAMAKMSWDDEIAMIAQKYADACKGLVHDGGRQRSIPGE
;
A
#
# COMPACT_ATOMS: atom_id res chain seq x y z
N VAL A 1 -2.60 -4.52 -26.01
CA VAL A 1 -1.80 -4.45 -24.77
C VAL A 1 -2.18 -5.66 -23.94
N LEU A 2 -1.31 -6.66 -23.83
CA LEU A 2 -1.60 -7.84 -23.01
C LEU A 2 -1.42 -7.43 -21.55
N PHE A 3 -2.49 -7.45 -20.76
CA PHE A 3 -2.41 -7.39 -19.31
C PHE A 3 -1.66 -8.64 -18.85
N PHE A 4 -0.37 -8.52 -18.55
CA PHE A 4 0.35 -9.56 -17.84
C PHE A 4 -0.13 -9.50 -16.39
N PRO A 5 -0.84 -10.51 -15.88
CA PRO A 5 -1.24 -10.52 -14.49
C PRO A 5 0.05 -10.58 -13.65
N CYS A 6 0.16 -9.70 -12.65
CA CYS A 6 1.11 -9.82 -11.54
C CYS A 6 0.93 -11.20 -10.88
N SER A 7 1.43 -12.29 -11.44
CA SER A 7 1.16 -13.68 -11.02
C SER A 7 2.15 -14.63 -11.68
N GLY A 8 2.33 -15.82 -11.10
CA GLY A 8 3.18 -16.87 -11.69
C GLY A 8 4.69 -16.68 -11.48
N HIS A 9 5.09 -15.76 -10.60
CA HIS A 9 6.49 -15.50 -10.23
C HIS A 9 6.71 -15.76 -8.73
N ARG A 10 7.95 -16.11 -8.36
CA ARG A 10 8.36 -16.35 -6.97
C ARG A 10 8.51 -15.03 -6.20
N ILE A 11 7.74 -14.89 -5.13
CA ILE A 11 7.81 -13.69 -4.27
C ILE A 11 9.05 -13.74 -3.38
N GLU A 12 9.91 -12.72 -3.49
CA GLU A 12 11.14 -12.60 -2.71
C GLU A 12 11.02 -11.58 -1.57
N ARG A 13 11.87 -11.76 -0.54
CA ARG A 13 11.93 -10.88 0.64
C ARG A 13 13.17 -10.00 0.64
N SER A 14 13.02 -8.80 1.21
CA SER A 14 14.11 -7.85 1.32
C SER A 14 14.98 -8.13 2.53
N THR A 15 16.29 -8.21 2.29
CA THR A 15 17.33 -8.29 3.32
C THR A 15 17.58 -6.93 3.99
N SER A 16 17.12 -5.82 3.39
CA SER A 16 17.27 -4.45 3.90
C SER A 16 15.99 -3.87 4.52
N CYS A 17 15.03 -4.72 4.89
CA CYS A 17 13.79 -4.27 5.54
C CYS A 17 14.07 -3.66 6.92
N ALA A 18 13.40 -2.56 7.28
CA ALA A 18 13.57 -1.96 8.60
C ALA A 18 13.17 -2.94 9.72
N GLN A 19 13.95 -2.93 10.82
CA GLN A 19 13.83 -3.93 11.89
C GLN A 19 12.43 -3.97 12.52
N LYS A 20 11.75 -2.82 12.62
CA LYS A 20 10.39 -2.77 13.18
C LYS A 20 9.39 -3.65 12.44
N TYR A 21 9.58 -3.89 11.14
CA TYR A 21 8.71 -4.75 10.34
C TYR A 21 9.09 -6.23 10.39
N GLN A 22 10.33 -6.55 10.75
CA GLN A 22 10.83 -7.93 10.79
C GLN A 22 10.22 -8.75 11.93
N VAL A 23 9.70 -8.08 12.98
CA VAL A 23 9.02 -8.75 14.10
C VAL A 23 7.68 -9.38 13.71
N ILE A 24 7.15 -9.03 12.53
CA ILE A 24 5.91 -9.60 12.01
C ILE A 24 6.24 -10.58 10.88
N PRO A 25 5.85 -11.86 11.02
CA PRO A 25 6.01 -12.83 9.95
C PRO A 25 5.32 -12.38 8.68
N ASN A 26 6.08 -12.46 7.61
CA ASN A 26 5.62 -12.17 6.27
C ASN A 26 5.20 -10.72 5.95
N HIS A 27 5.68 -9.73 6.70
CA HIS A 27 5.32 -8.31 6.53
C HIS A 27 5.50 -7.78 5.09
N SER A 28 4.57 -6.93 4.65
CA SER A 28 4.50 -6.33 3.30
C SER A 28 5.63 -5.34 3.04
N ALA A 29 6.04 -4.57 4.06
CA ALA A 29 7.22 -3.69 3.97
C ALA A 29 8.53 -4.44 3.60
N CYS A 30 8.58 -5.75 3.88
CA CYS A 30 9.76 -6.57 3.64
C CYS A 30 9.70 -7.35 2.32
N LEU A 31 8.81 -6.99 1.40
CA LEU A 31 8.76 -7.56 0.06
C LEU A 31 9.77 -6.89 -0.88
N GLN A 32 10.28 -7.64 -1.86
CA GLN A 32 11.11 -7.10 -2.92
C GLN A 32 10.28 -6.73 -4.15
N LYS A 33 10.73 -5.68 -4.84
CA LYS A 33 10.18 -5.32 -6.14
C LYS A 33 10.56 -6.38 -7.17
N THR A 34 9.60 -6.78 -7.97
CA THR A 34 9.76 -7.77 -9.03
C THR A 34 10.09 -7.10 -10.36
N ALA A 35 10.78 -7.80 -11.26
CA ALA A 35 11.09 -7.27 -12.59
C ALA A 35 9.84 -7.09 -13.48
N ILE A 36 8.73 -7.75 -13.13
CA ILE A 36 7.45 -7.63 -13.84
C ILE A 36 6.64 -6.40 -13.41
N ALA A 37 6.97 -5.78 -12.27
CA ALA A 37 6.38 -4.51 -11.84
C ALA A 37 7.01 -3.34 -12.60
N THR A 38 6.51 -3.10 -13.81
CA THR A 38 7.05 -2.08 -14.74
C THR A 38 6.56 -0.66 -14.45
N ASP A 39 5.41 -0.52 -13.80
CA ASP A 39 4.83 0.76 -13.37
C ASP A 39 4.74 0.77 -11.84
N SER A 40 5.39 1.75 -11.21
CA SER A 40 5.72 1.69 -9.79
C SER A 40 5.92 3.10 -9.25
N GLY A 41 5.34 3.35 -8.08
CA GLY A 41 5.25 4.67 -7.49
C GLY A 41 4.00 5.42 -7.92
N ILE A 42 3.86 6.61 -7.35
CA ILE A 42 2.77 7.53 -7.57
C ILE A 42 3.33 8.96 -7.54
N SER A 43 2.86 9.83 -8.44
CA SER A 43 3.29 11.22 -8.49
C SER A 43 2.78 12.00 -7.27
N ASP A 44 3.47 13.09 -6.89
CA ASP A 44 3.01 13.92 -5.77
C ASP A 44 1.66 14.60 -6.08
N GLU A 45 1.40 14.89 -7.35
CA GLU A 45 0.11 15.35 -7.84
C GLU A 45 -0.98 14.30 -7.58
N ASP A 46 -0.73 13.04 -7.90
CA ASP A 46 -1.70 11.96 -7.69
C ASP A 46 -1.92 11.66 -6.20
N LYS A 47 -0.90 11.78 -5.34
CA LYS A 47 -1.07 11.68 -3.88
C LYS A 47 -2.10 12.70 -3.38
N ASN A 48 -1.98 13.94 -3.87
CA ASN A 48 -2.93 15.02 -3.54
C ASN A 48 -4.33 14.75 -4.08
N VAL A 49 -4.44 14.26 -5.33
CA VAL A 49 -5.73 13.89 -5.92
C VAL A 49 -6.41 12.78 -5.11
N ILE A 50 -5.67 11.73 -4.74
CA ILE A 50 -6.20 10.62 -3.94
C ILE A 50 -6.75 11.11 -2.62
N VAL A 51 -5.96 11.84 -1.82
CA VAL A 51 -6.40 12.30 -0.49
C VAL A 51 -7.54 13.31 -0.60
N SER A 52 -7.49 14.20 -1.59
CA SER A 52 -8.57 15.16 -1.85
C SER A 52 -9.88 14.44 -2.16
N LYS A 53 -9.85 13.45 -3.06
CA LYS A 53 -11.06 12.68 -3.42
C LYS A 53 -11.60 11.84 -2.28
N HIS A 54 -10.74 11.23 -1.46
CA HIS A 54 -11.19 10.54 -0.25
C HIS A 54 -11.90 11.51 0.71
N ASN A 55 -11.34 12.70 0.93
CA ASN A 55 -11.93 13.71 1.80
C ASN A 55 -13.23 14.31 1.24
N GLU A 56 -13.33 14.49 -0.08
CA GLU A 56 -14.56 14.91 -0.77
C GLU A 56 -15.69 13.90 -0.50
N TYR A 57 -15.46 12.61 -0.73
CA TYR A 57 -16.49 11.60 -0.47
C TYR A 57 -16.80 11.43 1.02
N ARG A 58 -15.81 11.59 1.89
CA ARG A 58 -16.01 11.55 3.36
C ARG A 58 -16.84 12.73 3.87
N SER A 59 -16.82 13.88 3.21
CA SER A 59 -17.58 15.06 3.65
C SER A 59 -19.06 15.02 3.26
N VAL A 60 -19.44 14.13 2.33
CA VAL A 60 -20.81 14.03 1.77
C VAL A 60 -21.49 12.69 2.06
N VAL A 61 -21.03 11.95 3.08
CA VAL A 61 -21.63 10.66 3.48
C VAL A 61 -23.08 10.82 3.93
N ASN A 62 -23.88 9.77 3.75
CA ASN A 62 -25.28 9.71 4.16
C ASN A 62 -25.54 8.46 5.02
N PRO A 63 -26.02 8.60 6.28
CA PRO A 63 -26.37 9.85 6.96
C PRO A 63 -25.16 10.75 7.24
N PRO A 64 -25.37 12.08 7.42
CA PRO A 64 -24.28 12.99 7.76
C PRO A 64 -23.55 12.58 9.03
N ALA A 65 -22.22 12.55 8.97
CA ALA A 65 -21.38 12.24 10.13
C ALA A 65 -21.11 13.49 10.97
N VAL A 66 -21.31 13.39 12.29
CA VAL A 66 -21.11 14.51 13.23
C VAL A 66 -19.63 14.89 13.43
N ALA A 67 -18.71 13.95 13.21
CA ALA A 67 -17.28 14.13 13.47
C ALA A 67 -16.42 13.28 12.52
N MET A 68 -16.62 13.41 11.21
CA MET A 68 -15.77 12.71 10.23
C MET A 68 -14.39 13.38 10.15
N ALA A 69 -13.35 12.67 10.59
CA ALA A 69 -11.97 13.17 10.52
C ALA A 69 -11.49 13.34 9.07
N LYS A 70 -10.68 14.37 8.82
CA LYS A 70 -10.02 14.58 7.54
C LYS A 70 -8.80 13.65 7.43
N MET A 71 -8.65 12.98 6.30
CA MET A 71 -7.47 12.17 6.00
C MET A 71 -6.31 13.05 5.53
N SER A 72 -5.09 12.63 5.87
CA SER A 72 -3.83 13.11 5.32
C SER A 72 -3.11 11.96 4.61
N TRP A 73 -2.15 12.30 3.75
CA TRP A 73 -1.23 11.32 3.22
C TRP A 73 -0.27 10.84 4.33
N ASP A 74 0.10 9.58 4.30
CA ASP A 74 1.10 8.98 5.19
C ASP A 74 2.10 8.20 4.32
N ASP A 75 3.35 8.66 4.31
CA ASP A 75 4.40 8.08 3.47
C ASP A 75 4.81 6.66 3.93
N GLU A 76 4.60 6.32 5.19
CA GLU A 76 4.92 5.01 5.70
C GLU A 76 3.87 3.98 5.27
N ILE A 77 2.58 4.32 5.34
CA ILE A 77 1.50 3.52 4.75
C ILE A 77 1.71 3.37 3.24
N ALA A 78 2.07 4.46 2.55
CA ALA A 78 2.33 4.44 1.12
C ALA A 78 3.51 3.52 0.74
N MET A 79 4.60 3.56 1.51
CA MET A 79 5.75 2.68 1.30
C MET A 79 5.36 1.20 1.44
N ILE A 80 4.60 0.85 2.48
CA ILE A 80 4.14 -0.54 2.69
C ILE A 80 3.26 -0.99 1.53
N ALA A 81 2.31 -0.15 1.10
CA ALA A 81 1.42 -0.43 -0.01
C ALA A 81 2.19 -0.59 -1.33
N GLN A 82 3.17 0.27 -1.61
CA GLN A 82 3.99 0.19 -2.81
C GLN A 82 4.84 -1.09 -2.83
N LYS A 83 5.43 -1.48 -1.68
CA LYS A 83 6.16 -2.76 -1.56
C LYS A 83 5.27 -3.95 -1.87
N TYR A 84 4.01 -3.91 -1.45
CA TYR A 84 3.04 -4.94 -1.77
C TYR A 84 2.68 -4.99 -3.26
N ALA A 85 2.39 -3.83 -3.87
CA ALA A 85 2.08 -3.73 -5.30
C ALA A 85 3.26 -4.18 -6.18
N ASP A 86 4.46 -3.70 -5.88
CA ASP A 86 5.71 -4.03 -6.58
C ASP A 86 6.09 -5.52 -6.49
N ALA A 87 5.62 -6.20 -5.43
CA ALA A 87 5.81 -7.63 -5.26
C ALA A 87 4.98 -8.46 -6.26
N CYS A 88 3.97 -7.85 -6.92
CA CYS A 88 3.13 -8.50 -7.92
C CYS A 88 2.59 -9.87 -7.46
N LYS A 89 1.98 -9.93 -6.26
CA LYS A 89 1.47 -11.17 -5.65
C LYS A 89 0.16 -11.70 -6.24
N GLY A 90 -0.43 -11.00 -7.20
CA GLY A 90 -1.77 -11.22 -7.70
C GLY A 90 -2.76 -10.20 -7.15
N LEU A 91 -4.00 -10.29 -7.60
CA LEU A 91 -5.12 -9.50 -7.10
C LEU A 91 -5.68 -10.14 -5.81
N VAL A 92 -4.81 -10.27 -4.81
CA VAL A 92 -5.13 -10.78 -3.48
C VAL A 92 -4.79 -9.73 -2.43
N HIS A 93 -5.30 -9.87 -1.22
CA HIS A 93 -4.95 -8.98 -0.10
C HIS A 93 -3.80 -9.57 0.72
N ASP A 94 -2.98 -8.69 1.33
CA ASP A 94 -2.15 -9.09 2.46
C ASP A 94 -2.98 -9.26 3.74
N GLY A 95 -2.38 -9.95 4.72
CA GLY A 95 -2.96 -10.10 6.04
C GLY A 95 -2.94 -8.81 6.84
N GLY A 96 -3.89 -8.64 7.77
CA GLY A 96 -3.99 -7.44 8.61
C GLY A 96 -2.70 -7.06 9.33
N ARG A 97 -2.03 -8.03 9.95
CA ARG A 97 -0.74 -7.80 10.62
C ARG A 97 0.39 -7.52 9.63
N GLN A 98 0.29 -8.01 8.39
CA GLN A 98 1.36 -7.85 7.41
C GLN A 98 1.43 -6.43 6.84
N ARG A 99 0.36 -5.64 6.95
CA ARG A 99 0.28 -4.25 6.49
C ARG A 99 0.29 -3.19 7.60
N SER A 100 0.35 -3.61 8.87
CA SER A 100 0.31 -2.69 10.01
C SER A 100 1.65 -2.00 10.23
N ILE A 101 1.65 -0.76 10.71
CA ILE A 101 2.87 -0.10 11.18
C ILE A 101 3.10 -0.47 12.65
N PRO A 102 4.19 -1.19 13.01
CA PRO A 102 4.41 -1.59 14.40
C PRO A 102 4.84 -0.39 15.26
N GLY A 103 4.15 -0.19 16.38
CA GLY A 103 4.43 0.87 17.35
C GLY A 103 3.59 2.14 17.19
N GLU A 104 2.72 2.18 16.19
CA GLU A 104 1.66 3.19 16.01
C GLU A 104 0.29 2.67 16.47
#